data_AF-A0A7I4YVS4-F1
#
_entry.id   AF-A0A7I4YVS4-F1
#
_cell.length_a   1.000
_cell.length_b   1.000
_cell.length_c   1.000
_cell.angle_alpha   90.00
_cell.angle_beta   90.00
_cell.angle_gamma   90.00
#
_symmetry.space_group_name_H-M   'P 1'
#
loop_
_entity.id
_entity.type
_entity.pdbx_description
1 polymer ?
#
loop_
_entity_poly.entity_id
_entity_poly.type
_entity_poly.pdbx_seq_one_letter_code
_entity_poly.pdbx_strand_id
1 'polypeptide(L)'
;MITYLFDCEMEPESTCKSSIHWQEAEQPADSLLQGLQSVLRKVYIAEAILFKRLECTSTAKEAEHLQSGLMRLNEVEKSIQLRILHHIRPISPCNSEQE
;
A
#
# COMPACT_ATOMS: atom_id res chain seq x y z
N MET A 1 -25.84 31.90 -3.30
CA MET A 1 -26.01 30.59 -3.93
C MET A 1 -24.96 30.48 -5.01
N ILE A 2 -23.89 29.70 -4.76
CA ILE A 2 -22.82 29.47 -5.72
C ILE A 2 -23.13 28.15 -6.41
N THR A 3 -23.23 28.25 -7.73
CA THR A 3 -23.54 27.24 -8.72
C THR A 3 -22.47 26.13 -8.71
N TYR A 4 -22.93 24.89 -8.56
CA TYR A 4 -22.22 23.69 -8.96
C TYR A 4 -21.88 23.76 -10.45
N LEU A 5 -20.65 23.44 -10.82
CA LEU A 5 -20.23 22.84 -12.10
C LEU A 5 -18.74 22.46 -11.95
N PHE A 6 -18.51 21.26 -11.40
CA PHE A 6 -17.23 20.57 -11.59
C PHE A 6 -17.30 19.93 -12.97
N ASP A 7 -16.61 20.51 -13.94
CA ASP A 7 -16.38 19.93 -15.27
C ASP A 7 -15.50 18.67 -15.13
N CYS A 8 -16.15 17.52 -14.99
CA CYS A 8 -15.53 16.24 -15.32
C CYS A 8 -15.74 15.98 -16.82
N GLU A 9 -14.95 16.62 -17.68
CA GLU A 9 -14.80 16.15 -19.05
C GLU A 9 -13.92 14.90 -19.02
N MET A 10 -14.56 13.73 -18.95
CA MET A 10 -13.91 12.44 -19.20
C MET A 10 -14.14 12.12 -20.68
N GLU A 11 -13.19 12.49 -21.54
CA GLU A 11 -13.20 12.00 -22.93
C GLU A 11 -12.93 10.50 -22.96
N PRO A 12 -13.75 9.69 -23.67
CA PRO A 12 -13.39 8.32 -24.00
C PRO A 12 -12.73 8.25 -25.38
N GLU A 13 -11.99 7.17 -25.58
CA GLU A 13 -11.54 6.60 -26.86
C GLU A 13 -10.13 6.95 -27.34
N SER A 14 -9.23 5.96 -27.29
CA SER A 14 -8.94 5.18 -28.50
C SER A 14 -7.83 4.15 -28.25
N THR A 15 -8.00 2.99 -28.88
CA THR A 15 -7.13 1.82 -28.88
C THR A 15 -5.66 2.13 -29.18
N CYS A 16 -4.75 1.86 -28.24
CA CYS A 16 -3.33 1.68 -28.55
C CYS A 16 -3.04 0.19 -28.75
N LYS A 17 -2.91 -0.23 -30.02
CA LYS A 17 -2.48 -1.58 -30.40
C LYS A 17 -0.97 -1.75 -30.14
N SER A 18 -0.67 -2.79 -29.36
CA SER A 18 0.50 -3.69 -29.40
C SER A 18 1.87 -3.14 -29.82
N SER A 19 2.86 -3.35 -28.93
CA SER A 19 4.13 -4.04 -29.21
C SER A 19 5.29 -3.42 -28.42
N ILE A 20 5.45 -3.81 -27.15
CA ILE A 20 6.79 -4.06 -26.62
C ILE A 20 6.73 -5.38 -25.87
N HIS A 21 7.22 -6.40 -26.55
CA HIS A 21 7.47 -7.75 -26.05
C HIS A 21 8.58 -7.68 -25.00
N TRP A 22 8.24 -7.30 -23.76
CA TRP A 22 9.08 -7.60 -22.63
C TRP A 22 8.80 -9.05 -22.23
N GLN A 23 9.54 -9.97 -22.83
CA GLN A 23 9.82 -11.25 -22.18
C GLN A 23 10.69 -10.97 -20.95
N GLU A 24 10.10 -10.37 -19.93
CA GLU A 24 10.55 -10.64 -18.57
C GLU A 24 10.11 -12.07 -18.32
N ALA A 25 11.08 -12.97 -18.16
CA ALA A 25 10.85 -14.32 -17.72
C ALA A 25 9.80 -14.27 -16.61
N GLU A 26 8.66 -14.94 -16.82
CA GLU A 26 7.62 -15.13 -15.81
C GLU A 26 8.27 -15.92 -14.66
N GLN A 27 8.98 -15.21 -13.77
CA GLN A 27 9.19 -15.73 -12.44
C GLN A 27 7.79 -15.92 -11.87
N PRO A 28 7.49 -17.09 -11.27
CA PRO A 28 6.22 -17.27 -10.59
C PRO A 28 6.13 -16.15 -9.57
N ALA A 29 5.22 -15.21 -9.81
CA ALA A 29 5.06 -14.09 -8.92
C ALA A 29 4.72 -14.66 -7.55
N ASP A 30 5.58 -14.42 -6.56
CA ASP A 30 5.37 -15.00 -5.25
C ASP A 30 4.04 -14.47 -4.70
N SER A 31 3.04 -15.36 -4.67
CA SER A 31 1.67 -15.03 -4.28
C SER A 31 1.61 -14.44 -2.86
N LEU A 32 2.57 -14.80 -1.99
CA LEU A 32 2.69 -14.22 -0.66
C LEU A 32 3.25 -12.80 -0.72
N LEU A 33 4.32 -12.55 -1.48
CA LEU A 33 4.89 -11.21 -1.62
C LEU A 33 3.88 -10.22 -2.21
N GLN A 34 3.19 -10.63 -3.28
CA GLN A 34 2.11 -9.83 -3.87
C GLN A 34 0.97 -9.60 -2.88
N GLY A 35 0.59 -10.62 -2.12
CA GLY A 35 -0.40 -10.51 -1.06
C GLY A 35 0.01 -9.50 0.01
N LEU A 36 1.25 -9.57 0.49
CA LEU A 36 1.79 -8.66 1.51
C LEU A 36 1.85 -7.21 0.99
N GLN A 37 2.30 -6.99 -0.26
CA GLN A 37 2.30 -5.66 -0.88
C GLN A 37 0.89 -5.10 -1.06
N SER A 38 -0.07 -5.95 -1.44
CA SER A 38 -1.48 -5.57 -1.56
C SER A 38 -2.08 -5.17 -0.21
N VAL A 39 -1.80 -5.93 0.86
CA VAL A 39 -2.23 -5.57 2.22
C VAL A 39 -1.56 -4.27 2.67
N LEU A 40 -0.25 -4.09 2.42
CA LEU A 40 0.47 -2.86 2.76
C LEU A 40 -0.16 -1.63 2.08
N ARG A 41 -0.52 -1.73 0.80
CA ARG A 41 -1.24 -0.66 0.09
C ARG A 41 -2.57 -0.32 0.78
N LYS A 42 -3.31 -1.32 1.26
CA LYS A 42 -4.58 -1.09 2.00
C LYS A 42 -4.35 -0.42 3.35
N VAL A 43 -3.26 -0.72 4.05
CA VAL A 43 -2.86 -0.04 5.29
C VAL A 43 -2.65 1.44 5.01
N TYR A 44 -1.87 1.81 3.99
CA TYR A 44 -1.65 3.22 3.63
C TYR A 44 -2.93 3.96 3.25
N ILE A 45 -3.85 3.31 2.53
CA ILE A 45 -5.16 3.90 2.22
C ILE A 45 -5.95 4.14 3.51
N ALA A 46 -5.97 3.18 4.43
CA ALA A 46 -6.67 3.31 5.70
C ALA A 46 -6.07 4.44 6.57
N GLU A 47 -4.74 4.56 6.62
CA GLU A 47 -4.06 5.64 7.32
C GLU A 47 -4.42 7.01 6.75
N ALA A 48 -4.39 7.17 5.42
CA ALA A 48 -4.77 8.42 4.77
C ALA A 48 -6.23 8.81 5.08
N ILE A 49 -7.15 7.83 5.13
CA ILE A 49 -8.54 8.07 5.52
C ILE A 49 -8.64 8.52 6.99
N LEU A 50 -7.91 7.86 7.89
CA LEU A 50 -7.93 8.22 9.32
C LEU A 50 -7.28 9.59 9.57
N PHE A 51 -6.18 9.92 8.89
CA PHE A 51 -5.57 11.24 8.95
C PHE A 51 -6.52 12.33 8.48
N LYS A 52 -7.17 12.15 7.33
CA LYS A 52 -8.15 13.12 6.82
C LYS A 52 -9.34 13.29 7.77
N ARG A 53 -9.79 12.20 8.41
CA ARG A 53 -10.83 12.29 9.45
C ARG A 53 -10.35 13.07 10.67
N LEU A 54 -9.13 12.81 11.12
CA LEU A 54 -8.54 13.48 12.28
C LEU A 54 -8.44 15.01 12.06
N GLU A 55 -8.11 15.45 10.84
CA GLU A 55 -8.11 16.88 10.46
C GLU A 55 -9.50 17.54 10.57
N CYS A 56 -10.57 16.77 10.37
CA CYS A 56 -11.94 17.26 10.36
C CYS A 56 -12.68 17.01 11.69
N THR A 57 -12.05 16.37 12.67
CA THR A 57 -12.67 16.00 13.94
C THR A 57 -12.84 17.20 14.85
N SER A 58 -14.02 17.32 15.47
CA SER A 58 -14.35 18.40 16.41
C SER A 58 -14.39 17.95 17.88
N THR A 59 -14.25 16.65 18.17
CA THR A 59 -14.32 16.11 19.53
C THR A 59 -13.02 15.44 19.97
N ALA A 60 -12.58 15.71 21.20
CA ALA A 60 -11.36 15.11 21.75
C ALA A 60 -11.43 13.58 21.79
N LYS A 61 -12.59 13.03 22.14
CA LYS A 61 -12.81 11.57 22.20
C LYS A 61 -12.64 10.91 20.84
N GLU A 62 -13.20 11.48 19.78
CA GLU A 62 -13.03 10.94 18.42
C GLU A 62 -11.58 11.07 17.96
N ALA A 63 -10.90 12.19 18.27
CA ALA A 63 -9.50 12.38 17.94
C ALA A 63 -8.60 11.32 18.60
N GLU A 64 -8.83 11.00 19.88
CA GLU A 64 -8.12 9.93 20.59
C GLU A 64 -8.37 8.55 19.96
N HIS A 65 -9.61 8.26 19.57
CA HIS A 65 -9.95 7.01 18.89
C HIS A 65 -9.25 6.90 17.51
N LEU A 66 -9.22 7.97 16.74
CA LEU A 66 -8.55 8.02 15.43
C LEU A 66 -7.03 7.89 15.58
N GLN A 67 -6.42 8.57 16.56
CA GLN A 67 -4.99 8.42 16.88
C GLN A 67 -4.64 6.99 17.31
N SER A 68 -5.48 6.36 18.13
CA SER A 68 -5.31 4.96 18.50
C SER A 68 -5.39 4.04 17.28
N GLY A 69 -6.30 4.30 16.35
CA GLY A 69 -6.39 3.60 15.07
C GLY A 69 -5.12 3.74 14.23
N LEU A 70 -4.59 4.96 14.11
CA LEU A 70 -3.34 5.24 13.39
C LEU A 70 -2.14 4.50 14.02
N MET A 71 -2.03 4.49 15.35
CA MET A 71 -0.95 3.75 16.02
C MET A 71 -1.00 2.26 15.72
N ARG A 72 -2.19 1.65 15.71
CA ARG A 72 -2.37 0.24 15.36
C ARG A 72 -2.03 -0.04 13.90
N LEU A 73 -2.40 0.85 12.97
CA LEU A 73 -2.05 0.68 11.56
C LEU A 73 -0.53 0.75 11.33
N ASN A 74 0.17 1.65 12.01
CA ASN A 74 1.63 1.73 11.98
C ASN A 74 2.32 0.45 12.49
N GLU A 75 1.78 -0.18 13.55
CA GLU A 75 2.27 -1.49 14.01
C GLU A 75 2.10 -2.59 12.95
N VAL A 76 0.94 -2.60 12.26
CA VAL A 76 0.66 -3.52 11.17
C VAL A 76 1.58 -3.26 9.97
N GLU A 77 1.80 -2.00 9.60
CA GLU A 77 2.72 -1.58 8.55
C GLU A 77 4.12 -2.14 8.80
N LYS A 78 4.69 -1.87 9.98
CA LYS A 78 6.02 -2.36 10.38
C LYS A 78 6.11 -3.89 10.30
N SER A 79 5.07 -4.59 10.78
CA SER A 79 5.02 -6.05 10.73
C SER A 79 5.06 -6.59 9.29
N ILE A 80 4.31 -5.97 8.38
CA ILE A 80 4.27 -6.36 6.97
C ILE A 80 5.59 -6.04 6.28
N GLN A 81 6.16 -4.86 6.52
CA GLN A 81 7.45 -4.45 5.95
C GLN A 81 8.58 -5.41 6.36
N LEU A 82 8.61 -5.85 7.63
CA LEU A 82 9.58 -6.85 8.09
C LEU A 82 9.41 -8.19 7.36
N ARG A 83 8.17 -8.64 7.15
CA ARG A 83 7.88 -9.88 6.41
C ARG A 83 8.30 -9.78 4.94
N ILE A 84 8.02 -8.66 4.30
CA ILE A 84 8.47 -8.37 2.93
C ILE A 84 10.00 -8.38 2.86
N LEU A 85 10.68 -7.75 3.83
CA LEU A 85 12.14 -7.69 3.87
C LEU A 85 12.76 -9.09 4.00
N HIS A 86 12.26 -9.92 4.92
CA HIS A 86 12.71 -11.31 5.08
C HIS A 86 12.49 -12.15 3.82
N HIS A 87 11.44 -11.83 3.06
CA HIS A 87 11.10 -12.56 1.84
C HIS A 87 12.00 -12.17 0.65
N ILE A 88 12.36 -10.88 0.52
CA ILE A 88 13.24 -10.37 -0.54
C ILE A 88 14.71 -10.66 -0.25
N ARG A 89 15.10 -10.63 1.03
CA ARG A 89 16.42 -10.99 1.51
C ARG A 89 16.26 -12.14 2.51
N PRO A 90 16.13 -13.39 2.04
CA PRO A 90 16.35 -14.51 2.94
C PRO A 90 17.75 -14.29 3.51
N ILE A 91 17.84 -14.06 4.82
CA ILE A 91 19.11 -14.05 5.52
C ILE A 91 19.62 -15.47 5.32
N SER A 92 20.49 -15.68 4.33
CA SER A 92 21.16 -16.96 4.17
C SER A 92 21.81 -17.22 5.52
N PRO A 93 21.58 -18.37 6.18
CA PRO A 93 22.51 -18.78 7.19
C PRO A 93 23.86 -18.80 6.45
N CYS A 94 24.80 -17.99 6.92
CA CYS A 94 26.19 -18.20 6.56
C CYS A 94 26.50 -19.62 7.04
N ASN A 95 26.40 -20.60 6.13
CA ASN A 95 27.21 -21.79 6.21
C ASN A 95 28.64 -21.33 5.95
N SER A 96 29.24 -20.73 6.97
CA SER A 96 30.69 -20.61 7.10
C SER A 96 31.17 -21.84 7.87
N GLU A 97 30.84 -23.02 7.34
CA GLU A 97 31.68 -24.20 7.47
C GLU A 97 32.40 -24.36 6.13
N GLN A 98 33.56 -23.70 6.00
CA GLN A 98 34.58 -23.82 4.93
C GLN A 98 35.61 -22.70 5.23
N GLU A 99 36.88 -22.91 5.58
CA GLU A 99 37.80 -24.06 5.71
C GLU A 99 38.76 -23.77 6.89
#